data_AF-A0A562S3S1-F1
#
_entry.id   AF-A0A562S3S1-F1
#
_cell.length_a   1.000
_cell.length_b   1.000
_cell.length_c   1.000
_cell.angle_alpha   90.00
_cell.angle_beta   90.00
_cell.angle_gamma   90.00
#
_symmetry.space_group_name_H-M   'P 1'
#
loop_
_entity.id
_entity.type
_entity.pdbx_description
1 polymer ?
#
loop_
_entity_poly.entity_id
_entity_poly.type
_entity_poly.pdbx_seq_one_letter_code
_entity_poly.pdbx_strand_id
1 'polypeptide(L)'
;MTTLPRITARIDSDTRNLLSTATSLSGMSSINSFVLSAAVEKAKNILEQERILKLSEQDASMLLKALDRPPIAHSRLKAAAERYESKA
;
A
#
# COMPACT_ATOMS: atom_id res chain seq x y z
N MET A 1 1.35 22.92 -23.52
CA MET A 1 0.06 22.27 -23.17
C MET A 1 0.36 20.88 -22.66
N THR A 2 0.37 20.66 -21.34
CA THR A 2 0.61 19.32 -20.77
C THR A 2 -0.70 18.53 -20.81
N THR A 3 -0.77 17.53 -21.69
CA THR A 3 -1.92 16.62 -21.76
C THR A 3 -1.83 15.62 -20.62
N LEU A 4 -2.81 15.65 -19.71
CA LEU A 4 -2.89 14.67 -18.63
C LEU A 4 -3.14 13.26 -19.21
N PRO A 5 -2.50 12.22 -18.66
CA PRO A 5 -2.73 10.84 -19.08
C PRO A 5 -4.17 10.42 -18.79
N ARG A 6 -4.74 9.56 -19.66
CA ARG A 6 -6.12 9.07 -19.55
C ARG A 6 -6.13 7.58 -19.20
N ILE A 7 -7.10 7.19 -18.37
CA ILE A 7 -7.39 5.78 -18.07
C ILE A 7 -8.66 5.43 -18.85
N THR A 8 -8.58 4.39 -19.68
CA THR A 8 -9.72 3.86 -20.44
C THR A 8 -9.80 2.35 -20.26
N ALA A 9 -11.01 1.84 -20.03
CA ALA A 9 -11.27 0.41 -19.88
C ALA A 9 -12.58 0.06 -20.58
N ARG A 10 -12.63 -1.11 -21.21
CA ARG A 10 -13.88 -1.68 -21.73
C ARG A 10 -14.58 -2.42 -20.60
N ILE A 11 -15.89 -2.23 -20.51
CA ILE A 11 -16.75 -2.89 -19.53
C ILE A 11 -17.97 -3.46 -20.27
N ASP A 12 -18.49 -4.58 -19.76
CA ASP A 12 -19.77 -5.13 -20.22
C ASP A 12 -20.96 -4.35 -19.63
N SER A 13 -22.17 -4.74 -20.05
CA SER A 13 -23.42 -4.14 -19.58
C SER A 13 -23.61 -4.27 -18.08
N ASP A 14 -23.22 -5.40 -17.51
CA ASP A 14 -23.49 -5.74 -16.12
C ASP A 14 -22.60 -4.92 -15.19
N THR A 15 -21.32 -4.80 -15.53
CA THR A 15 -20.36 -3.93 -14.88
C THR A 15 -20.78 -2.47 -14.99
N ARG A 16 -21.27 -2.04 -16.16
CA ARG A 16 -21.78 -0.67 -16.33
C ARG A 16 -22.97 -0.39 -15.40
N ASN A 17 -23.91 -1.33 -15.30
CA ASN A 17 -25.08 -1.19 -14.44
C ASN A 17 -24.71 -1.16 -12.95
N LEU A 18 -23.78 -2.03 -12.55
CA LEU A 18 -23.22 -2.05 -11.19
C LEU A 18 -22.59 -0.69 -10.83
N LEU A 19 -21.70 -0.18 -11.70
CA LEU A 19 -21.04 1.10 -11.48
C LEU A 19 -22.03 2.28 -11.48
N SER A 20 -23.05 2.25 -12.34
CA SER A 20 -24.11 3.27 -12.37
C SER A 20 -24.90 3.31 -11.06
N THR A 21 -25.25 2.14 -10.53
CA THR A 21 -25.96 2.01 -9.27
C THR A 21 -25.11 2.53 -8.11
N ALA A 22 -23.86 2.08 -8.03
CA ALA A 22 -22.92 2.52 -7.00
C ALA A 22 -22.65 4.03 -7.06
N THR A 23 -22.46 4.59 -8.27
CA THR A 23 -22.28 6.03 -8.49
C THR A 23 -23.46 6.83 -7.91
N SER A 24 -24.69 6.36 -8.18
CA SER A 24 -25.92 7.01 -7.70
C SER A 24 -26.03 6.96 -6.18
N LEU A 25 -25.72 5.80 -5.57
CA LEU A 25 -25.74 5.62 -4.12
C LEU A 25 -24.66 6.44 -3.40
N SER A 26 -23.49 6.59 -4.02
CA SER A 26 -22.39 7.40 -3.48
C SER A 26 -22.58 8.90 -3.68
N GLY A 27 -23.67 9.35 -4.31
CA GLY A 27 -23.94 10.77 -4.58
C GLY A 27 -22.98 11.40 -5.59
N MET A 28 -22.33 10.60 -6.43
CA MET A 28 -21.35 11.08 -7.40
C MET A 28 -22.02 11.43 -8.73
N SER A 29 -21.51 12.45 -9.41
CA SER A 29 -22.10 12.98 -10.64
C SER A 29 -21.87 12.12 -11.88
N SER A 30 -20.88 11.23 -11.87
CA SER A 30 -20.58 10.37 -13.02
C SER A 30 -19.85 9.08 -12.64
N ILE A 31 -20.02 8.04 -13.47
CA ILE A 31 -19.27 6.77 -13.35
C ILE A 31 -17.76 7.02 -13.42
N ASN A 32 -17.30 7.96 -14.24
CA ASN A 32 -15.87 8.27 -14.36
C ASN A 32 -15.31 8.83 -13.05
N SER A 33 -16.04 9.75 -12.40
CA SER A 33 -15.67 10.30 -11.10
C SER A 33 -15.64 9.20 -10.02
N PHE A 34 -16.63 8.30 -10.05
CA PHE A 34 -16.68 7.14 -9.16
C PHE A 34 -15.50 6.19 -9.35
N VAL A 35 -15.24 5.77 -10.58
CA VAL A 35 -14.13 4.86 -10.90
C VAL A 35 -12.78 5.47 -10.50
N LEU A 36 -12.56 6.75 -10.79
CA LEU A 36 -11.33 7.44 -10.39
C LEU A 36 -11.18 7.49 -8.86
N SER A 37 -12.25 7.87 -8.15
CA SER A 37 -12.24 7.93 -6.67
C SER A 37 -11.95 6.56 -6.06
N ALA A 38 -12.66 5.52 -6.52
CA ALA A 38 -12.50 4.16 -6.05
C ALA A 38 -11.09 3.61 -6.34
N ALA A 39 -10.53 3.89 -7.51
CA ALA A 39 -9.17 3.49 -7.87
C ALA A 39 -8.12 4.17 -6.97
N VAL A 40 -8.28 5.48 -6.70
CA VAL A 40 -7.38 6.22 -5.81
C VAL A 40 -7.48 5.72 -4.37
N GLU A 41 -8.69 5.49 -3.87
CA GLU A 41 -8.92 4.94 -2.53
C GLU A 41 -8.27 3.56 -2.40
N LYS A 42 -8.51 2.66 -3.37
CA LYS A 42 -7.92 1.33 -3.36
C LYS A 42 -6.39 1.38 -3.42
N ALA A 43 -5.83 2.27 -4.24
CA ALA A 43 -4.38 2.45 -4.31
C ALA A 43 -3.78 2.92 -2.97
N LYS A 44 -4.43 3.89 -2.30
CA LYS A 44 -4.01 4.34 -0.97
C LYS A 44 -4.04 3.20 0.05
N ASN A 45 -5.14 2.43 0.06
CA ASN A 45 -5.30 1.31 0.99
C ASN A 45 -4.22 0.22 0.77
N ILE A 46 -3.88 -0.09 -0.47
CA ILE A 46 -2.80 -1.05 -0.78
C ILE A 46 -1.45 -0.51 -0.29
N LEU A 47 -1.13 0.74 -0.60
CA LEU A 47 0.14 1.35 -0.19
C LEU A 47 0.27 1.45 1.34
N GLU A 48 -0.83 1.73 2.02
CA GLU A 48 -0.87 1.75 3.48
C GLU A 48 -0.68 0.35 4.06
N GLN A 49 -1.35 -0.66 3.51
CA GLN A 49 -1.19 -2.05 3.95
C GLN A 49 0.24 -2.58 3.78
N GLU A 50 0.92 -2.23 2.69
CA GLU A 50 2.33 -2.59 2.45
C GLU A 50 3.29 -1.87 3.42
N ARG A 51 2.94 -0.66 3.87
CA ARG A 51 3.80 0.14 4.76
C ARG A 51 3.57 -0.14 6.24
N ILE A 52 2.43 -0.70 6.60
CA ILE A 52 2.09 -0.99 8.00
C ILE A 52 2.48 -2.44 8.33
N LEU A 53 3.47 -2.57 9.21
CA LEU A 53 3.73 -3.83 9.89
C LEU A 53 2.70 -4.00 11.02
N LYS A 54 1.66 -4.80 10.78
CA LYS A 54 0.71 -5.18 11.83
C LYS A 54 1.35 -6.23 12.73
N LEU A 55 1.55 -5.88 14.00
CA LEU A 55 2.11 -6.77 15.01
C LEU A 55 0.99 -7.38 15.85
N SER A 56 1.13 -8.66 16.19
CA SER A 56 0.36 -9.21 17.31
C SER A 56 0.82 -8.56 18.62
N GLU A 57 0.05 -8.71 19.70
CA GLU A 57 0.45 -8.19 21.02
C GLU A 57 1.81 -8.77 21.47
N GLN A 58 2.04 -10.06 21.18
CA GLN A 58 3.31 -10.72 21.47
C GLN A 58 4.46 -10.13 20.66
N ASP A 59 4.28 -9.90 19.36
CA ASP A 59 5.32 -9.33 18.49
C ASP A 59 5.60 -7.86 18.85
N ALA A 60 4.56 -7.10 19.23
CA ALA A 60 4.70 -5.74 19.71
C ALA A 60 5.51 -5.70 21.02
N SER A 61 5.25 -6.60 21.97
CA SER A 61 6.05 -6.73 23.20
C SER A 61 7.50 -7.08 22.90
N MET A 62 7.75 -7.96 21.93
CA MET A 62 9.10 -8.33 21.50
C MET A 62 9.83 -7.14 20.87
N LEU A 63 9.15 -6.39 19.99
CA LEU A 63 9.71 -5.19 19.38
C LEU A 63 10.04 -4.13 20.44
N LEU A 64 9.13 -3.83 21.36
CA LEU A 64 9.36 -2.85 22.42
C LEU A 64 10.56 -3.23 23.29
N LYS A 65 10.68 -4.50 23.70
CA LYS A 65 11.85 -4.98 24.43
C LYS A 65 13.15 -4.81 23.65
N ALA A 66 13.13 -5.05 22.34
CA ALA A 66 14.29 -4.87 21.48
C ALA A 66 14.67 -3.39 21.29
N LEU A 67 13.70 -2.47 21.31
CA LEU A 67 13.94 -1.03 21.26
C LEU A 67 14.50 -0.50 22.59
N ASP A 68 13.95 -0.93 23.73
CA ASP A 68 14.41 -0.53 25.06
C ASP A 68 15.78 -1.12 25.40
N ARG A 69 16.07 -2.33 24.90
CA ARG A 69 17.34 -3.04 25.11
C ARG A 69 17.87 -3.52 23.75
N PRO A 70 18.53 -2.64 22.99
CA PRO A 70 19.08 -2.99 21.69
C PRO A 70 20.00 -4.21 21.77
N PRO A 71 19.78 -5.25 20.94
CA PRO A 71 20.62 -6.43 20.95
C PRO A 71 22.00 -6.13 20.38
N ILE A 72 23.03 -6.76 20.94
CA ILE A 72 24.39 -6.67 20.40
C ILE A 72 24.49 -7.54 19.15
N ALA A 73 24.89 -6.95 18.02
CA ALA A 73 25.07 -7.66 16.77
C ALA A 73 26.05 -8.84 16.92
N HIS A 74 25.61 -10.02 16.49
CA HIS A 74 26.42 -11.25 16.58
C HIS A 74 27.54 -11.26 15.53
N SER A 75 28.60 -12.05 15.78
CA SER A 75 29.81 -12.09 14.94
C SER A 75 29.52 -12.31 13.46
N ARG A 76 28.53 -13.14 13.13
CA ARG A 76 28.11 -13.40 11.75
C ARG A 76 27.51 -12.18 11.05
N LEU A 77 26.77 -11.34 11.77
CA LEU A 77 26.21 -10.09 11.22
C LEU A 77 27.31 -9.06 10.97
N LYS A 78 28.27 -8.94 11.89
CA LYS A 78 29.43 -8.06 11.74
C LYS A 78 30.27 -8.43 10.50
N ALA A 79 30.63 -9.71 10.38
CA ALA A 79 31.39 -10.20 9.21
C ALA A 79 30.63 -10.03 7.88
N ALA A 80 29.30 -10.09 7.89
CA ALA A 80 28.49 -9.85 6.69
C ALA A 80 28.49 -8.36 6.30
N ALA A 81 28.44 -7.44 7.27
CA ALA A 81 28.53 -6.01 7.03
C ALA A 81 29.92 -5.61 6.48
N GLU A 82 31.00 -6.09 7.10
CA GLU A 82 32.38 -5.87 6.63
C GLU A 82 32.57 -6.32 5.18
N ARG A 83 32.04 -7.49 4.81
CA ARG A 83 32.11 -7.99 3.43
C ARG A 83 31.31 -7.13 2.43
N TYR A 84 30.21 -6.52 2.88
CA TYR A 84 29.43 -5.61 2.03
C TYR A 84 30.19 -4.32 1.79
N GLU A 85 30.75 -3.72 2.84
CA GLU A 85 31.56 -2.50 2.77
C GLU A 85 32.83 -2.69 1.93
N SER A 86 33.49 -3.84 2.04
CA SER A 86 34.69 -4.14 1.23
C SER A 86 34.40 -4.38 -0.27
N LYS A 87 33.12 -4.45 -0.66
CA LYS A 87 32.67 -4.73 -2.03
C LYS A 87 32.13 -3.49 -2.75
N ALA A 88 31.93 -2.38 -2.02
CA ALA A 88 31.60 -1.05 -2.53
C ALA A 88 32.87 -0.27 -2.88
#